data_AF-A0A9E3BDS7-F1
#
_entry.id   AF-A0A9E3BDS7-F1
#
_cell.length_a   1.000
_cell.length_b   1.000
_cell.length_c   1.000
_cell.angle_alpha   90.00
_cell.angle_beta   90.00
_cell.angle_gamma   90.00
#
_symmetry.space_group_name_H-M   'P 1'
#
loop_
_entity.id
_entity.type
_entity.pdbx_description
1 polymer ?
#
loop_
_entity_poly.entity_id
_entity_poly.type
_entity_poly.pdbx_seq_one_letter_code
_entity_poly.pdbx_strand_id
1 'polypeptide(L)'
;MMNTNPSPILGPWDHGFTLDVHTVSAEFLGYDLHGHPQFDTVRSEIGEKLYRLKYRGDRDASMALAAVAAEFVRDQRIPVDVVVPIPPSKMRSFQPLMDIASRLAKRLGVVY
;
A
#
# COMPACT_ATOMS: atom_id res chain seq x y z
N MET A 1 12.67 -4.55 -9.80
CA MET A 1 11.51 -4.91 -8.96
C MET A 1 11.66 -4.18 -7.65
N MET A 2 10.56 -3.70 -7.05
CA MET A 2 10.61 -3.09 -5.71
C MET A 2 10.97 -4.14 -4.67
N ASN A 3 11.76 -3.78 -3.68
CA ASN A 3 12.05 -4.68 -2.57
C ASN A 3 10.82 -4.82 -1.66
N THR A 4 10.51 -6.05 -1.26
CA THR A 4 9.36 -6.36 -0.41
C THR A 4 9.76 -7.36 0.66
N ASN A 5 9.15 -7.27 1.84
CA ASN A 5 9.30 -8.26 2.91
C ASN A 5 7.93 -8.79 3.35
N PRO A 6 7.31 -9.69 2.56
CA PRO A 6 5.95 -10.14 2.83
C PRO A 6 5.86 -10.94 4.12
N SER A 7 4.76 -10.80 4.84
CA SER A 7 4.50 -11.58 6.06
C SER A 7 3.05 -12.07 6.10
N PRO A 8 2.79 -13.29 6.58
CA PRO A 8 1.44 -13.78 6.76
C PRO A 8 0.74 -13.05 7.91
N ILE A 9 -0.58 -12.87 7.79
CA ILE A 9 -1.43 -12.31 8.86
C ILE A 9 -2.64 -13.22 9.13
N LEU A 10 -3.01 -13.31 10.40
CA LEU A 10 -4.15 -14.10 10.87
C LEU A 10 -5.43 -13.25 10.89
N GLY A 11 -6.55 -13.87 10.55
CA GLY A 11 -7.88 -13.24 10.62
C GLY A 11 -8.95 -14.15 10.02
N PRO A 12 -10.19 -13.64 9.83
CA PRO A 12 -11.31 -14.38 9.27
C PRO A 12 -11.20 -14.53 7.75
N TRP A 13 -10.08 -15.09 7.28
CA TRP A 13 -9.77 -15.36 5.87
C TRP A 13 -8.91 -16.62 5.77
N ASP A 14 -8.98 -17.33 4.65
CA ASP A 14 -8.16 -18.54 4.43
C ASP A 14 -6.66 -18.20 4.37
N HIS A 15 -6.33 -17.07 3.73
CA HIS A 15 -4.96 -16.56 3.59
C HIS A 15 -4.92 -15.04 3.70
N GLY A 16 -3.96 -14.52 4.48
CA GLY A 16 -3.73 -13.09 4.62
C GLY A 16 -2.27 -12.76 4.57
N PHE A 17 -1.94 -11.64 3.91
CA PHE A 17 -0.57 -11.23 3.67
C PHE A 17 -0.42 -9.71 3.80
N THR A 18 0.73 -9.28 4.29
CA THR A 18 1.28 -7.94 4.07
C THR A 18 2.38 -8.02 3.03
N LEU A 19 2.59 -6.95 2.24
CA LEU A 19 3.69 -6.89 1.28
C LEU A 19 4.98 -6.35 1.93
N ASP A 20 4.84 -5.37 2.83
CA ASP A 20 5.95 -4.79 3.59
C ASP A 20 5.41 -3.93 4.74
N VAL A 21 6.29 -3.50 5.63
CA VAL A 21 6.03 -2.42 6.58
C VAL A 21 5.99 -1.06 5.86
N HIS A 22 5.26 -0.10 6.40
CA HIS A 22 5.22 1.26 5.84
C HIS A 22 6.44 2.11 6.25
N THR A 23 6.85 1.99 7.51
CA THR A 23 7.91 2.79 8.12
C THR A 23 8.93 1.83 8.72
N VAL A 24 10.21 2.02 8.38
CA VAL A 24 11.34 1.24 8.89
C VAL A 24 11.82 1.81 10.23
N SER A 25 11.94 3.14 10.32
CA SER A 25 12.27 3.85 11.56
C SER A 25 11.64 5.24 11.60
N ALA A 26 11.46 5.76 12.80
CA ALA A 26 11.04 7.14 13.03
C ALA A 26 11.78 7.68 14.26
N GLU A 27 12.72 8.59 14.04
CA GLU A 27 13.50 9.22 15.11
C GLU A 27 12.88 10.57 15.48
N PHE A 28 12.67 10.81 16.77
CA PHE A 28 12.09 12.07 17.25
C PHE A 28 13.15 13.17 17.27
N LEU A 29 12.92 14.26 16.53
CA LEU A 29 13.85 15.37 16.37
C LEU A 29 13.58 16.54 17.33
N GLY A 30 12.55 16.44 18.17
CA GLY A 30 12.08 17.52 19.02
C GLY A 30 10.84 18.22 18.45
N TYR A 31 10.60 19.45 18.91
CA TYR A 31 9.44 20.24 18.51
C TYR A 31 9.86 21.38 17.58
N ASP A 32 9.02 21.70 16.60
CA ASP A 32 9.21 22.90 15.78
C ASP A 32 8.85 24.19 16.54
N LEU A 33 8.99 25.33 15.87
CA LEU A 33 8.69 26.66 16.44
C LEU A 33 7.22 26.84 16.87
N HIS A 34 6.32 25.98 16.43
CA HIS A 34 4.90 25.99 16.78
C HIS A 34 4.54 24.91 17.80
N GLY A 35 5.53 24.18 18.32
CA GLY A 35 5.33 23.10 19.28
C GLY A 35 4.84 21.79 18.65
N HIS A 36 4.97 21.60 17.34
CA HIS A 36 4.63 20.33 16.68
C HIS A 36 5.81 19.36 16.70
N PRO A 37 5.59 18.09 17.11
CA PRO A 37 6.65 17.10 17.15
C PRO A 37 7.14 16.77 15.73
N GLN A 38 8.47 16.79 15.55
CA GLN A 38 9.14 16.49 14.30
C GLN A 38 9.80 15.11 14.37
N PHE A 39 9.77 14.38 13.25
CA PHE A 39 10.35 13.06 13.15
C PHE A 39 11.14 12.92 11.86
N ASP A 40 12.35 12.34 11.95
CA ASP A 40 13.01 11.78 10.77
C ASP A 40 12.45 10.38 10.52
N THR A 41 11.70 10.22 9.44
CA THR A 41 10.97 8.97 9.13
C THR A 41 11.57 8.30 7.92
N VAL A 42 12.15 7.12 8.12
CA VAL A 42 12.64 6.25 7.04
C VAL A 42 11.53 5.28 6.67
N ARG A 43 11.14 5.25 5.39
CA ARG A 43 10.12 4.35 4.86
C ARG A 43 10.74 3.22 4.04
N SER A 44 10.04 2.09 3.97
CA SER A 44 10.34 1.07 2.96
C SER A 44 10.08 1.62 1.56
N GLU A 45 10.54 0.93 0.53
CA GLU A 45 10.29 1.35 -0.86
C GLU A 45 8.79 1.39 -1.18
N ILE A 46 8.03 0.38 -0.73
CA ILE A 46 6.57 0.36 -0.82
C ILE A 46 5.95 1.49 0.01
N GLY A 47 6.43 1.68 1.24
CA GLY A 47 5.95 2.70 2.15
C GLY A 47 6.11 4.11 1.60
N GLU A 48 7.25 4.41 0.97
CA GLU A 48 7.51 5.71 0.37
C GLU A 48 6.61 5.97 -0.85
N LYS A 49 6.41 4.97 -1.72
CA LYS A 49 5.45 5.08 -2.84
C LYS A 49 4.03 5.30 -2.34
N LEU A 50 3.61 4.57 -1.31
CA LEU A 50 2.29 4.73 -0.71
C LEU A 50 2.13 6.11 -0.05
N TYR A 51 3.17 6.61 0.62
CA TYR A 51 3.20 7.96 1.20
C TYR A 51 3.04 9.03 0.11
N ARG A 52 3.81 8.94 -0.98
CA ARG A 52 3.73 9.87 -2.11
C ARG A 52 2.35 9.86 -2.77
N LEU A 53 1.77 8.67 -2.95
CA LEU A 53 0.41 8.53 -3.47
C LEU A 53 -0.64 9.20 -2.56
N LYS A 54 -0.54 8.99 -1.25
CA LYS A 54 -1.53 9.49 -0.28
C LYS A 54 -1.40 10.98 0.02
N TYR A 55 -0.18 11.52 0.03
CA TYR A 55 0.10 12.85 0.60
C TYR A 55 0.84 13.80 -0.33
N ARG A 56 1.41 13.32 -1.45
CA ARG A 56 2.15 14.15 -2.41
C ARG A 56 1.49 14.22 -3.80
N GLY A 57 0.34 13.56 -3.99
CA GLY A 57 -0.41 13.59 -5.24
C GLY A 57 0.22 12.77 -6.37
N ASP A 58 1.18 11.90 -6.06
CA ASP A 58 1.85 11.03 -7.03
C ASP A 58 0.95 9.86 -7.41
N ARG A 59 0.11 10.08 -8.44
CA ARG A 59 -0.82 9.05 -8.92
C ARG A 59 -0.13 7.92 -9.67
N ASP A 60 1.07 8.15 -10.21
CA ASP A 60 1.82 7.13 -10.95
C ASP A 60 2.34 6.03 -10.02
N ALA A 61 2.55 6.36 -8.74
CA ALA A 61 2.92 5.39 -7.71
C ALA A 61 1.92 4.22 -7.58
N SER A 62 0.63 4.42 -7.90
CA SER A 62 -0.36 3.34 -7.81
C SER A 62 -0.13 2.23 -8.84
N MET A 63 0.39 2.57 -10.03
CA MET A 63 0.69 1.59 -11.07
C MET A 63 1.81 0.64 -10.63
N ALA A 64 2.80 1.19 -9.95
CA ALA A 64 3.92 0.48 -9.35
C ALA A 64 3.44 -0.44 -8.20
N LEU A 65 2.66 0.10 -7.27
CA LEU A 65 2.11 -0.68 -6.14
C LEU A 65 1.23 -1.84 -6.62
N ALA A 66 0.36 -1.59 -7.60
CA ALA A 66 -0.49 -2.63 -8.18
C ALA A 66 0.32 -3.70 -8.94
N ALA A 67 1.46 -3.34 -9.55
CA ALA A 67 2.34 -4.31 -10.21
C ALA A 67 2.91 -5.31 -9.21
N VAL A 68 3.49 -4.80 -8.13
CA VAL A 68 4.10 -5.61 -7.07
C VAL A 68 3.06 -6.50 -6.39
N ALA A 69 1.87 -5.95 -6.09
CA ALA A 69 0.78 -6.75 -5.53
C ALA A 69 0.33 -7.87 -6.48
N ALA A 70 0.25 -7.61 -7.78
CA ALA A 70 -0.14 -8.62 -8.76
C ALA A 70 0.91 -9.73 -8.91
N GLU A 71 2.20 -9.39 -8.89
CA GLU A 71 3.30 -10.35 -8.88
C GLU A 71 3.21 -11.25 -7.64
N PHE A 72 3.08 -10.65 -6.46
CA PHE A 72 2.94 -11.38 -5.20
C PHE A 72 1.74 -12.35 -5.22
N VAL A 73 0.56 -11.89 -5.66
CA VAL A 73 -0.65 -12.72 -5.73
C VAL A 73 -0.46 -13.92 -6.66
N ARG A 74 0.19 -13.71 -7.82
CA ARG A 74 0.47 -14.83 -8.76
C ARG A 74 1.43 -15.84 -8.15
N ASP A 75 2.43 -15.37 -7.40
CA ASP A 75 3.40 -16.25 -6.75
C ASP A 75 2.77 -17.13 -5.67
N GLN A 76 1.73 -16.64 -4.98
CA GLN A 76 0.97 -17.43 -4.02
C GLN A 76 0.19 -18.59 -4.66
N ARG A 77 -0.01 -18.58 -5.99
CA ARG A 77 -0.82 -19.58 -6.72
C ARG A 77 -2.25 -19.74 -6.17
N ILE A 78 -2.80 -18.66 -5.60
CA ILE A 78 -4.17 -18.62 -5.11
C ILE A 78 -5.08 -18.26 -6.29
N PRO A 79 -6.15 -19.03 -6.56
CA PRO A 79 -7.14 -18.63 -7.56
C PRO A 79 -7.88 -17.36 -7.09
N VAL A 80 -7.95 -16.36 -7.96
CA VAL A 80 -8.61 -15.08 -7.68
C VAL A 80 -9.61 -14.80 -8.81
N ASP A 81 -10.87 -14.60 -8.45
CA ASP A 81 -11.94 -14.25 -9.39
C ASP A 81 -12.36 -12.77 -9.32
N VAL A 82 -12.14 -12.15 -8.15
CA VAL A 82 -12.60 -10.80 -7.85
C VAL A 82 -11.66 -10.09 -6.87
N VAL A 83 -11.50 -8.78 -7.04
CA VAL A 83 -10.79 -7.91 -6.10
C VAL A 83 -11.78 -6.94 -5.45
N VAL A 84 -11.99 -7.08 -4.15
CA VAL A 84 -12.89 -6.21 -3.39
C VAL A 84 -12.09 -5.28 -2.48
N PRO A 85 -12.06 -3.95 -2.73
CA PRO A 85 -11.39 -3.00 -1.86
C PRO A 85 -12.23 -2.72 -0.61
N ILE A 86 -11.55 -2.44 0.51
CA ILE A 86 -12.23 -1.94 1.72
C ILE A 86 -12.79 -0.54 1.42
N PRO A 87 -14.08 -0.27 1.74
CA PRO A 87 -14.68 1.04 1.54
C PRO A 87 -13.89 2.16 2.23
N PRO A 88 -13.76 3.34 1.58
CA PRO A 88 -13.01 4.45 2.17
C PRO A 88 -13.74 5.02 3.39
N SER A 89 -13.01 5.21 4.48
CA SER A 89 -13.52 5.83 5.71
C SER A 89 -13.51 7.36 5.71
N LYS A 90 -12.82 7.98 4.73
CA LYS A 90 -12.75 9.44 4.58
C LYS A 90 -13.09 9.83 3.15
N MET A 91 -13.94 10.84 3.01
CA MET A 91 -14.18 11.45 1.70
C MET A 91 -12.93 12.19 1.24
N ARG A 92 -12.48 11.87 0.03
CA ARG A 92 -11.35 12.49 -0.66
C ARG A 92 -11.68 12.57 -2.14
N SER A 93 -11.16 13.60 -2.82
CA SER A 93 -11.26 13.74 -4.29
C SER A 93 -10.56 12.61 -5.03
N PHE A 94 -9.58 11.98 -4.39
CA PHE A 94 -8.87 10.80 -4.86
C PHE A 94 -8.84 9.74 -3.77
N GLN A 95 -9.21 8.50 -4.12
CA GLN A 95 -9.19 7.36 -3.21
C GLN A 95 -8.04 6.41 -3.58
N PRO A 96 -6.88 6.49 -2.88
CA PRO A 96 -5.68 5.71 -3.21
C PRO A 96 -5.93 4.20 -3.26
N LEU A 97 -6.67 3.67 -2.29
CA LEU A 97 -6.95 2.23 -2.23
C LEU A 97 -7.78 1.77 -3.43
N MET A 98 -8.82 2.52 -3.80
CA MET A 98 -9.68 2.19 -4.95
C MET A 98 -8.88 2.21 -6.26
N ASP A 99 -7.99 3.19 -6.41
CA ASP A 99 -7.12 3.27 -7.60
C ASP A 99 -6.13 2.10 -7.68
N ILE A 100 -5.46 1.74 -6.56
CA ILE A 100 -4.59 0.55 -6.53
C ILE A 100 -5.38 -0.73 -6.82
N ALA A 101 -6.54 -0.92 -6.17
CA ALA A 101 -7.32 -2.14 -6.28
C ALA A 101 -7.90 -2.35 -7.68
N SER A 102 -8.42 -1.30 -8.33
CA SER A 102 -8.88 -1.38 -9.73
C SER A 102 -7.74 -1.75 -10.69
N ARG A 103 -6.53 -1.23 -10.46
CA ARG A 103 -5.34 -1.57 -11.26
C ARG A 103 -4.85 -2.99 -10.99
N LEU A 104 -4.95 -3.44 -9.74
CA LEU A 104 -4.65 -4.83 -9.37
C LEU A 104 -5.59 -5.79 -10.10
N ALA A 105 -6.90 -5.54 -10.05
CA ALA A 105 -7.90 -6.35 -10.76
C ALA A 105 -7.60 -6.42 -12.26
N LYS A 106 -7.33 -5.27 -12.89
CA LYS A 106 -6.92 -5.20 -14.30
C LYS A 106 -5.66 -6.01 -14.61
N ARG A 107 -4.67 -6.01 -13.71
CA ARG A 107 -3.42 -6.77 -13.88
C ARG A 107 -3.62 -8.28 -13.68
N LEU A 108 -4.51 -8.67 -12.79
CA LEU A 108 -4.87 -10.07 -12.58
C LEU A 108 -5.82 -10.60 -13.67
N GLY A 109 -6.49 -9.71 -14.41
CA GLY A 109 -7.46 -10.08 -15.44
C GLY A 109 -8.80 -10.51 -14.84
N VAL A 110 -9.16 -9.93 -13.69
CA VAL A 110 -10.31 -10.34 -12.87
C VAL A 110 -11.27 -9.17 -12.66
N VAL A 111 -12.44 -9.47 -12.12
CA VAL A 111 -13.47 -8.46 -11.84
C VAL A 111 -13.03 -7.56 -10.67
N TYR A 112 -13.40 -6.28 -10.75
CA TYR A 112 -13.27 -5.29 -9.70
C TYR A 112 -14.66 -4.92 -9.17
#